data_AF-A0A6I7W6G6-F1
#
_entry.id   AF-A0A6I7W6G6-F1
#
_cell.length_a   1.000
_cell.length_b   1.000
_cell.length_c   1.000
_cell.angle_alpha   90.00
_cell.angle_beta   90.00
_cell.angle_gamma   90.00
#
_symmetry.space_group_name_H-M   'P 1'
#
loop_
_entity.id
_entity.type
_entity.pdbx_description
1 polymer ?
#
loop_
_entity_poly.entity_id
_entity_poly.type
_entity_poly.pdbx_seq_one_letter_code
_entity_poly.pdbx_strand_id
1 'polypeptide(L)'
;MKRSGNENVNLDKLHYHEALDRTYIEQCNLENSLGGHPVIQNHPELKALYNESVENLEDLYQKIANITSYKSGSDLKGAEARCK
;
A
#
# COMPACT_ATOMS: atom_id res chain seq x y z
N MET A 1 10.13 19.83 11.53
CA MET A 1 8.66 19.98 11.47
C MET A 1 8.04 19.02 12.47
N LYS A 2 7.32 19.51 13.50
CA LYS A 2 6.58 18.64 14.42
C LYS A 2 5.18 18.44 13.83
N ARG A 3 4.87 17.24 13.32
CA ARG A 3 3.46 16.85 13.11
C ARG A 3 2.95 16.36 14.46
N SER A 4 2.46 17.31 15.25
CA SER A 4 1.58 17.03 16.39
C SER A 4 0.18 16.89 15.84
N GLY A 5 -0.44 15.73 16.02
CA GLY A 5 -1.82 15.49 15.61
C GLY A 5 -2.37 14.29 16.36
N ASN A 6 -2.49 14.42 17.68
CA ASN A 6 -3.35 13.54 18.46
C ASN A 6 -4.74 14.19 18.54
N GLU A 7 -5.32 14.43 17.37
CA GLU A 7 -6.74 14.79 17.24
C GLU A 7 -7.48 13.46 17.15
N ASN A 8 -8.54 13.27 17.93
CA ASN A 8 -9.40 12.09 17.82
C ASN A 8 -10.16 12.15 16.49
N VAL A 9 -9.47 11.80 15.40
CA VAL A 9 -10.08 11.68 14.07
C VAL A 9 -11.00 10.47 14.13
N ASN A 10 -12.31 10.71 14.04
CA ASN A 10 -13.29 9.64 13.95
C ASN A 10 -13.26 9.06 12.52
N LEU A 11 -12.45 8.01 12.32
CA LEU A 11 -12.30 7.35 11.03
C LEU A 11 -13.55 6.50 10.71
N ASP A 12 -14.23 6.86 9.63
CA ASP A 12 -15.34 6.07 9.07
C ASP A 12 -14.89 5.13 7.94
N LYS A 13 -15.82 4.34 7.38
CA LYS A 13 -15.54 3.39 6.30
C LYS A 13 -14.95 4.04 5.05
N LEU A 14 -15.39 5.25 4.68
CA LEU A 14 -14.92 5.93 3.48
C LEU A 14 -13.45 6.31 3.61
N HIS A 15 -12.99 6.70 4.80
CA HIS A 15 -11.58 6.97 5.06
C HIS A 15 -10.70 5.75 4.78
N TYR A 16 -11.14 4.54 5.18
CA TYR A 16 -10.38 3.33 4.90
C TYR A 16 -10.43 2.91 3.42
N HIS A 17 -11.57 3.10 2.75
CA HIS A 17 -11.66 2.86 1.30
C HIS A 17 -10.74 3.80 0.52
N GLU A 18 -10.71 5.09 0.90
CA GLU A 18 -9.76 6.03 0.33
C GLU A 18 -8.32 5.59 0.60
N ALA A 19 -7.99 5.18 1.83
CA ALA A 19 -6.64 4.70 2.14
C ALA A 19 -6.23 3.48 1.27
N LEU A 20 -7.13 2.52 1.06
CA LEU A 20 -6.90 1.37 0.16
C LEU A 20 -6.64 1.83 -1.28
N ASP A 21 -7.47 2.72 -1.81
CA ASP A 21 -7.33 3.26 -3.15
C ASP A 21 -5.99 4.00 -3.34
N ARG A 22 -5.63 4.85 -2.38
CA ARG A 22 -4.35 5.58 -2.40
C ARG A 22 -3.16 4.65 -2.32
N THR A 23 -3.17 3.64 -1.44
CA THR A 23 -2.07 2.67 -1.35
C THR A 23 -1.90 1.90 -2.67
N TYR A 24 -3.00 1.50 -3.30
CA TYR A 24 -2.96 0.84 -4.61
C TYR A 24 -2.39 1.75 -5.71
N ILE A 25 -2.81 3.02 -5.77
CA ILE A 25 -2.27 3.99 -6.73
C ILE A 25 -0.76 4.16 -6.55
N GLU A 26 -0.28 4.29 -5.31
CA GLU A 26 1.17 4.44 -5.06
C GLU A 26 1.96 3.20 -5.42
N GLN A 27 1.41 1.99 -5.19
CA GLN A 27 2.02 0.75 -5.68
C GLN A 27 2.14 0.77 -7.20
N CYS A 28 1.09 1.14 -7.93
CA CYS A 28 1.14 1.25 -9.39
C CYS A 28 2.16 2.28 -9.87
N ASN A 29 2.22 3.44 -9.20
CA ASN A 29 3.18 4.47 -9.56
C ASN A 29 4.62 3.98 -9.38
N LEU A 30 4.90 3.28 -8.27
CA LEU A 30 6.21 2.70 -7.98
C LEU A 30 6.60 1.66 -9.04
N GLU A 31 5.73 0.70 -9.31
CA GLU A 31 5.98 -0.37 -10.28
C GLU A 31 6.17 0.18 -11.70
N ASN A 32 5.29 1.08 -12.15
CA ASN A 32 5.37 1.67 -13.49
C ASN A 32 6.59 2.58 -13.68
N SER A 33 6.99 3.31 -12.63
CA SER A 33 8.10 4.27 -12.75
C SER A 33 9.46 3.61 -12.59
N LEU A 34 9.59 2.65 -11.66
CA LEU A 34 10.87 2.09 -11.25
C LEU A 34 11.05 0.60 -11.58
N GLY A 35 9.95 -0.15 -11.71
CA GLY A 35 10.00 -1.61 -11.86
C GLY A 35 10.77 -2.05 -13.11
N GLY A 36 10.67 -1.32 -14.21
CA GLY A 36 11.45 -1.56 -15.43
C GLY A 36 12.77 -0.81 -15.53
N HIS A 37 13.12 0.04 -14.56
CA HIS A 37 14.21 1.00 -14.73
C HIS A 37 15.59 0.29 -14.74
N PRO A 38 16.45 0.51 -15.75
CA PRO A 38 17.71 -0.23 -15.89
C PRO A 38 18.63 -0.15 -14.67
N VAL A 39 18.70 1.00 -14.00
CA VAL A 39 19.51 1.17 -12.78
C VAL A 39 18.97 0.30 -11.64
N ILE A 40 17.66 0.18 -11.48
CA ILE A 40 17.08 -0.70 -10.46
C ILE A 40 17.33 -2.17 -10.83
N GLN A 41 17.19 -2.52 -12.11
CA GLN A 41 17.30 -3.91 -12.57
C GLN A 41 18.74 -4.46 -12.57
N ASN A 42 19.76 -3.63 -12.74
CA ASN A 42 21.16 -4.05 -12.84
C ASN A 42 21.97 -3.91 -11.55
N HIS A 43 21.40 -3.30 -10.50
CA HIS A 43 22.06 -3.13 -9.21
C HIS A 43 21.32 -3.93 -8.12
N PRO A 44 21.86 -5.09 -7.67
CA PRO A 44 21.16 -5.99 -6.75
C PRO A 44 20.67 -5.34 -5.47
N GLU A 45 21.46 -4.43 -4.90
CA GLU A 45 21.12 -3.67 -3.70
C GLU A 45 19.91 -2.75 -3.91
N LEU A 46 19.83 -2.11 -5.09
CA LEU A 46 18.70 -1.24 -5.43
C LEU A 46 17.45 -2.06 -5.77
N LYS A 47 17.63 -3.22 -6.43
CA LYS A 47 16.54 -4.15 -6.71
C LYS A 47 15.94 -4.71 -5.41
N ALA A 48 16.78 -5.02 -4.43
CA ALA A 48 16.32 -5.48 -3.11
C ALA A 48 15.49 -4.41 -2.41
N LEU A 49 15.96 -3.16 -2.37
CA LEU A 49 15.21 -2.04 -1.80
C LEU A 49 13.89 -1.77 -2.54
N TYR A 50 13.89 -1.88 -3.87
CA TYR A 50 12.68 -1.76 -4.66
C TYR A 50 11.67 -2.87 -4.30
N ASN A 51 12.10 -4.13 -4.24
CA ASN A 51 11.23 -5.25 -3.90
C ASN A 51 10.65 -5.09 -2.48
N GLU A 52 11.49 -4.74 -1.49
CA GLU A 52 11.04 -4.45 -0.13
C GLU A 52 10.03 -3.30 -0.09
N SER A 53 10.21 -2.28 -0.94
CA SER A 53 9.24 -1.17 -1.05
C SER A 53 7.90 -1.62 -1.61
N VAL A 54 7.89 -2.51 -2.59
CA VAL A 54 6.66 -3.12 -3.14
C VAL A 54 5.98 -3.98 -2.07
N GLU A 55 6.72 -4.88 -1.41
CA GLU A 55 6.20 -5.75 -0.34
C GLU A 55 5.58 -4.91 0.81
N ASN A 56 6.23 -3.81 1.20
CA ASN A 56 5.70 -2.92 2.23
C ASN A 56 4.39 -2.23 1.83
N LEU A 57 4.20 -1.90 0.56
CA LEU A 57 2.94 -1.32 0.05
C LEU A 57 1.84 -2.37 0.00
N GLU A 58 2.15 -3.59 -0.44
CA GLU A 58 1.22 -4.72 -0.40
C GLU A 58 0.78 -5.03 1.04
N ASP A 59 1.72 -5.10 1.97
CA ASP A 59 1.46 -5.32 3.40
C ASP A 59 0.60 -4.20 4.00
N LEU A 60 0.88 -2.94 3.63
CA LEU A 60 0.07 -1.81 4.07
C LEU A 60 -1.37 -1.95 3.58
N TYR A 61 -1.57 -2.27 2.30
CA TYR A 61 -2.89 -2.49 1.72
C TYR A 61 -3.64 -3.60 2.46
N GLN A 62 -3.02 -4.76 2.67
CA GLN A 62 -3.63 -5.88 3.39
C GLN A 62 -3.97 -5.52 4.85
N LYS A 63 -3.10 -4.78 5.54
CA LYS A 63 -3.37 -4.33 6.90
C LYS A 63 -4.55 -3.38 6.97
N ILE A 64 -4.67 -2.42 6.04
CA ILE A 64 -5.85 -1.54 5.94
C ILE A 64 -7.11 -2.37 5.69
N ALA A 65 -7.06 -3.31 4.73
CA ALA A 65 -8.18 -4.18 4.40
C ALA A 65 -8.64 -5.00 5.60
N ASN A 66 -7.71 -5.58 6.36
CA ASN A 66 -8.02 -6.37 7.56
C ASN A 66 -8.67 -5.55 8.68
N ILE A 67 -8.31 -4.27 8.82
CA ILE A 67 -8.98 -3.36 9.77
C ILE A 67 -10.43 -3.11 9.32
N THR A 68 -10.69 -3.02 8.02
CA THR A 68 -12.05 -2.83 7.48
C THR A 68 -12.91 -4.08 7.56
N SER A 69 -12.35 -5.26 7.22
CA SER A 69 -13.08 -6.54 7.20
C SER A 69 -13.48 -7.00 8.60
N TYR A 70 -12.75 -6.60 9.65
CA TYR A 70 -13.14 -6.91 11.03
C TYR A 70 -14.43 -6.19 11.48
N LYS A 71 -14.84 -5.09 10.81
CA LYS A 71 -16.05 -4.32 11.16
C LYS A 71 -17.30 -4.70 10.34
N SER A 72 -17.15 -5.56 9.33
CA SER A 72 -18.24 -6.06 8.52
C SER A 72 -17.95 -7.52 8.28
N GLY A 73 -18.66 -8.43 8.96
CA GLY A 73 -18.47 -9.89 8.88
C GLY A 73 -18.73 -10.48 7.49
N SER A 74 -17.97 -10.05 6.49
CA SER A 74 -18.01 -10.47 5.10
C SER A 74 -16.57 -10.62 4.63
N ASP A 75 -16.20 -11.87 4.35
CA ASP A 75 -14.89 -12.34 3.92
C ASP A 75 -14.42 -11.63 2.64
N LEU A 76 -13.57 -10.62 2.77
CA LEU A 76 -12.72 -10.18 1.66
C LEU A 76 -11.49 -11.09 1.61
N LYS A 77 -11.65 -12.26 0.97
CA LYS A 77 -10.51 -13.15 0.68
C LYS A 77 -9.57 -12.47 -0.31
N GLY A 78 -8.35 -12.21 0.15
CA GLY A 78 -7.12 -11.94 -0.61
C GLY A 78 -7.29 -11.49 -2.07
N ALA A 79 -7.48 -10.19 -2.27
CA ALA A 79 -7.23 -9.59 -3.57
C ALA A 79 -5.72 -9.31 -3.67
N GLU A 80 -5.03 -10.04 -4.55
CA GLU A 80 -3.70 -9.65 -5.04
C GLU A 80 -3.91 -8.46 -5.99
N ALA A 81 -3.79 -7.25 -5.46
CA ALA A 81 -3.89 -6.03 -6.25
C ALA A 81 -2.54 -5.79 -6.95
N ARG A 82 -2.33 -6.42 -8.11
CA ARG A 82 -1.16 -6.16 -8.95
C ARG A 82 -1.54 -5.23 -10.09
N CYS A 83 -0.69 -4.23 -10.33
CA CYS A 83 -0.89 -3.30 -11.42
C CYS A 83 -0.64 -4.03 -12.74
N LYS A 84 -1.62 -3.99 -13.65
CA LYS A 84 -1.59 -4.63 -14.96
C LYS A 84 -1.25 -3.62 -16.05
#